data_AF-A0A075GV36-F1
#
_entry.id   AF-A0A075GV36-F1
#
_cell.length_a   1.000
_cell.length_b   1.000
_cell.length_c   1.000
_cell.angle_alpha   90.00
_cell.angle_beta   90.00
_cell.angle_gamma   90.00
#
_symmetry.space_group_name_H-M   'P 1'
#
loop_
_entity.id
_entity.type
_entity.pdbx_description
1 polymer ?
#
loop_
_entity_poly.entity_id
_entity_poly.type
_entity_poly.pdbx_seq_one_letter_code
_entity_poly.pdbx_strand_id
1 'polypeptide(L)'
;MSKRACDVNEWMAHPNQEGLEETGSPDGSWETMMCRVAKFHDKHDFASPENNGHDMGYRLALMIEELGELSAAITKRKPAEEAAEELADVFILTLGNALAMEVDLEAAFHQKMDRIMQRKARRGNLGIRVTEYTDEPE
;
A
#
# COMPACT_ATOMS: atom_id res chain seq x y z
N MET A 1 0.46 22.26 10.06
CA MET A 1 1.06 21.19 9.23
C MET A 1 0.44 21.32 7.86
N SER A 2 1.25 21.34 6.79
CA SER A 2 0.70 21.31 5.43
C SER A 2 -0.08 20.02 5.24
N LYS A 3 -1.23 20.08 4.55
CA LYS A 3 -1.95 18.88 4.12
C LYS A 3 -1.02 18.09 3.20
N ARG A 4 -0.82 16.79 3.45
CA ARG A 4 -0.05 15.90 2.56
C ARG A 4 -0.87 15.66 1.29
N ALA A 5 -0.19 15.39 0.17
CA ALA A 5 -0.84 14.98 -1.07
C ALA A 5 -1.59 13.65 -0.89
N CYS A 6 -2.80 13.57 -1.45
CA CYS A 6 -3.71 12.44 -1.32
C CYS A 6 -4.02 11.76 -2.66
N ASP A 7 -4.02 12.51 -3.77
CA ASP A 7 -4.38 12.01 -5.10
C ASP A 7 -3.21 12.09 -6.10
N VAL A 8 -3.39 11.53 -7.30
CA VAL A 8 -2.35 11.49 -8.33
C VAL A 8 -1.91 12.89 -8.74
N ASN A 9 -2.83 13.85 -8.90
CA ASN A 9 -2.50 15.20 -9.34
C ASN A 9 -1.68 15.95 -8.27
N GLU A 10 -2.09 15.84 -7.01
CA GLU A 10 -1.36 16.43 -5.88
C GLU A 10 0.05 15.83 -5.76
N TRP A 11 0.22 14.51 -5.97
CA TRP A 11 1.53 13.86 -5.97
C TRP A 11 2.37 14.14 -7.21
N MET A 12 1.77 14.38 -8.38
CA MET A 12 2.46 14.81 -9.60
C MET A 12 2.94 16.27 -9.52
N ALA A 13 2.26 17.11 -8.72
CA ALA A 13 2.70 18.46 -8.41
C ALA A 13 3.70 18.55 -7.23
N HIS A 14 4.03 17.42 -6.61
CA HIS A 14 4.90 17.38 -5.43
C HIS A 14 6.36 17.71 -5.80
N PRO A 15 7.11 18.50 -4.99
CA PRO A 15 8.51 18.87 -5.30
C PRO A 15 9.44 17.68 -5.53
N ASN A 16 9.20 16.54 -4.87
CA ASN A 16 10.01 15.32 -5.05
C ASN A 16 9.80 14.64 -6.42
N GLN A 17 8.91 15.14 -7.28
CA GLN A 17 8.85 14.74 -8.68
C GLN A 17 9.96 15.38 -9.52
N GLU A 18 10.49 16.53 -9.10
CA GLU A 18 11.58 17.20 -9.81
C GLU A 18 12.85 16.34 -9.78
N GLY A 19 13.32 15.92 -10.96
CA GLY A 19 14.49 15.05 -11.09
C GLY A 19 14.23 13.58 -10.74
N LEU A 20 12.97 13.18 -10.48
CA LEU A 20 12.62 11.77 -10.34
C LEU A 20 12.64 11.10 -11.71
N GLU A 21 13.58 10.20 -11.93
CA GLU A 21 13.72 9.40 -13.15
C GLU A 21 12.75 8.21 -13.17
N GLU A 22 12.66 7.47 -14.29
CA GLU A 22 11.87 6.22 -14.34
C GLU A 22 12.49 5.10 -13.49
N THR A 23 13.81 5.15 -13.30
CA THR A 23 14.55 4.24 -12.43
C THR A 23 15.10 5.03 -11.24
N GLY A 24 15.28 4.36 -10.09
CA GLY A 24 15.78 5.05 -8.90
C GLY A 24 16.26 4.08 -7.83
N SER A 25 17.22 4.53 -7.03
CA SER A 25 17.74 3.80 -5.87
C SER A 25 16.89 4.04 -4.62
N PRO A 26 16.88 3.11 -3.65
CA PRO A 26 16.28 3.35 -2.35
C PRO A 26 16.93 4.55 -1.64
N ASP A 27 16.09 5.46 -1.12
CA ASP A 27 16.51 6.63 -0.34
C ASP A 27 15.86 6.67 1.06
N GLY A 28 15.01 5.70 1.37
CA GLY A 28 14.29 5.58 2.64
C GLY A 28 13.07 6.52 2.78
N SER A 29 12.69 7.23 1.72
CA SER A 29 11.61 8.23 1.76
C SER A 29 10.26 7.66 1.34
N TRP A 30 9.26 7.81 2.20
CA TRP A 30 7.85 7.55 1.86
C TRP A 30 7.38 8.39 0.68
N GLU A 31 7.76 9.67 0.65
CA GLU A 31 7.33 10.60 -0.38
C GLU A 31 7.90 10.21 -1.74
N THR A 32 9.14 9.69 -1.79
CA THR A 32 9.74 9.16 -3.02
C THR A 32 8.97 7.94 -3.51
N MET A 33 8.56 7.02 -2.62
CA MET A 33 7.73 5.88 -3.00
C MET A 33 6.38 6.33 -3.59
N MET A 34 5.70 7.27 -2.93
CA MET A 34 4.43 7.81 -3.41
C MET A 34 4.58 8.55 -4.76
N CYS A 35 5.62 9.37 -4.93
CA CYS A 35 5.88 10.05 -6.20
C CYS A 35 6.10 9.04 -7.34
N ARG A 36 6.83 7.94 -7.09
CA ARG A 36 7.05 6.88 -8.09
C ARG A 36 5.75 6.18 -8.49
N VAL A 37 4.90 5.82 -7.52
CA VAL A 37 3.60 5.18 -7.81
C VAL A 37 2.64 6.15 -8.50
N ALA A 38 2.61 7.42 -8.09
CA ALA A 38 1.81 8.45 -8.74
C ALA A 38 2.26 8.68 -10.19
N LYS A 39 3.56 8.76 -10.44
CA LYS A 39 4.13 8.87 -11.80
C LYS A 39 3.78 7.67 -12.66
N PHE A 40 3.75 6.47 -12.09
CA PHE A 40 3.28 5.27 -12.80
C PHE A 40 1.79 5.36 -13.14
N HIS A 41 0.95 5.79 -12.20
CA HIS A 41 -0.49 5.97 -12.45
C HIS A 41 -0.79 7.04 -13.51
N ASP A 42 -0.05 8.16 -13.47
CA ASP A 42 -0.16 9.26 -14.44
C ASP A 42 0.28 8.81 -15.84
N LYS A 43 1.44 8.15 -15.93
CA LYS A 43 1.97 7.61 -17.19
C LYS A 43 0.99 6.69 -17.93
N HIS A 44 0.21 5.92 -17.18
CA HIS A 44 -0.77 4.98 -17.71
C HIS A 44 -2.22 5.49 -17.65
N ASP A 45 -2.42 6.73 -17.22
CA ASP A 45 -3.72 7.39 -17.12
C ASP A 45 -4.78 6.53 -16.40
N PHE A 46 -4.40 5.91 -15.28
CA PHE A 46 -5.30 4.99 -14.56
C PHE A 46 -6.51 5.69 -13.93
N ALA A 47 -6.42 7.00 -13.68
CA ALA A 47 -7.51 7.78 -13.11
C ALA A 47 -8.61 8.09 -14.14
N SER A 48 -8.31 8.00 -15.44
CA SER A 48 -9.30 8.25 -16.49
C SER A 48 -10.45 7.25 -16.42
N PRO A 49 -11.71 7.71 -16.57
CA PRO A 49 -12.88 6.84 -16.68
C PRO A 49 -12.78 5.80 -17.81
N GLU A 50 -12.00 6.09 -18.87
CA GLU A 50 -11.80 5.15 -19.99
C GLU A 50 -10.93 3.95 -19.59
N ASN A 51 -9.90 4.18 -18.78
CA ASN A 51 -8.98 3.12 -18.33
C ASN A 51 -9.46 2.43 -17.05
N ASN A 52 -10.36 3.06 -16.29
CA ASN A 52 -11.03 2.50 -15.11
C ASN A 52 -10.07 1.94 -14.04
N GLY A 53 -8.81 2.38 -14.05
CA GLY A 53 -7.77 1.86 -13.18
C GLY A 53 -7.98 2.24 -11.71
N HIS A 54 -8.77 3.28 -11.41
CA HIS A 54 -9.10 3.72 -10.05
C HIS A 54 -10.44 3.16 -9.53
N ASP A 55 -11.14 2.32 -10.28
CA ASP A 55 -12.31 1.62 -9.75
C ASP A 55 -11.92 0.70 -8.59
N MET A 56 -12.59 0.85 -7.45
CA MET A 56 -12.23 0.13 -6.24
C MET A 56 -12.50 -1.37 -6.33
N GLY A 57 -13.47 -1.80 -7.16
CA GLY A 57 -13.69 -3.22 -7.43
C GLY A 57 -12.51 -3.83 -8.19
N TYR A 58 -12.04 -3.13 -9.23
CA TYR A 58 -10.87 -3.53 -10.01
C TYR A 58 -9.58 -3.51 -9.18
N ARG A 59 -9.35 -2.46 -8.39
CA ARG A 59 -8.21 -2.35 -7.46
C ARG A 59 -8.15 -3.50 -6.45
N LEU A 60 -9.30 -3.89 -5.90
CA LEU A 60 -9.38 -5.05 -5.01
C LEU A 60 -9.09 -6.37 -5.74
N ALA A 61 -9.53 -6.50 -7.00
CA ALA A 61 -9.21 -7.68 -7.81
C ALA A 61 -7.70 -7.83 -8.04
N LEU A 62 -7.01 -6.75 -8.41
CA LEU A 62 -5.54 -6.74 -8.55
C LEU A 62 -4.84 -7.10 -7.23
N MET A 63 -5.31 -6.54 -6.10
CA MET A 63 -4.72 -6.84 -4.79
C MET A 63 -4.90 -8.32 -4.39
N ILE A 64 -6.00 -8.95 -4.79
CA ILE A 64 -6.23 -10.38 -4.55
C ILE A 64 -5.31 -11.24 -5.42
N GLU A 65 -5.06 -10.82 -6.67
CA GLU A 65 -4.14 -11.48 -7.59
C GLU A 65 -2.72 -11.53 -7.01
N GLU A 66 -2.13 -10.38 -6.66
CA GLU A 66 -0.78 -10.29 -6.08
C GLU A 66 -0.67 -11.01 -4.73
N LEU A 67 -1.74 -10.98 -3.91
CA LEU A 67 -1.76 -11.76 -2.67
C LEU A 67 -1.74 -13.28 -2.94
N GLY A 68 -2.35 -13.71 -4.04
CA GLY A 68 -2.29 -15.08 -4.54
C GLY A 68 -0.88 -15.47 -4.98
N GLU A 69 -0.18 -14.57 -5.68
CA GLU A 69 1.21 -14.77 -6.12
C GLU A 69 2.17 -14.86 -4.91
N LEU A 70 2.07 -13.92 -3.97
CA LEU A 70 2.80 -13.96 -2.70
C LEU A 70 2.53 -15.26 -1.91
N SER A 71 1.27 -15.67 -1.82
CA SER A 71 0.89 -16.93 -1.17
C SER A 71 1.52 -18.14 -1.88
N ALA A 72 1.54 -18.15 -3.20
CA ALA A 72 2.19 -19.19 -3.99
C ALA A 72 3.70 -19.20 -3.78
N ALA A 73 4.36 -18.04 -3.75
CA ALA A 73 5.79 -17.93 -3.50
C ALA A 73 6.17 -18.53 -2.13
N ILE A 74 5.42 -18.19 -1.07
CA ILE A 74 5.65 -18.69 0.29
C ILE A 74 5.37 -20.19 0.39
N THR A 75 4.18 -20.64 -0.04
CA THR A 75 3.74 -22.04 0.15
C THR A 75 4.53 -23.03 -0.69
N LYS A 76 5.01 -22.61 -1.87
CA LYS A 76 5.87 -23.41 -2.74
C LYS A 76 7.36 -23.27 -2.41
N ARG A 77 7.72 -22.51 -1.36
CA ARG A 77 9.10 -22.28 -0.91
C ARG A 77 10.01 -21.81 -2.05
N LYS A 78 9.52 -20.82 -2.79
CA LYS A 78 10.31 -20.14 -3.82
C LYS A 78 11.51 -19.41 -3.19
N PRO A 79 12.51 -19.00 -4.00
CA PRO A 79 13.61 -18.17 -3.51
C PRO A 79 13.11 -16.96 -2.72
N ALA A 80 13.89 -16.52 -1.74
CA ALA A 80 13.49 -15.43 -0.86
C ALA A 80 13.33 -14.11 -1.63
N GLU A 81 14.07 -13.96 -2.72
CA GLU A 81 14.02 -12.83 -3.64
C GLU A 81 12.66 -12.76 -4.35
N GLU A 82 12.14 -13.89 -4.84
CA GLU A 82 10.81 -13.99 -5.47
C GLU A 82 9.73 -13.60 -4.45
N ALA A 83 9.75 -14.16 -3.24
CA ALA A 83 8.78 -13.78 -2.20
C ALA A 83 8.88 -12.31 -1.76
N ALA A 84 10.05 -11.68 -1.88
CA ALA A 84 10.24 -10.27 -1.58
C ALA A 84 9.69 -9.36 -2.70
N GLU A 85 9.80 -9.78 -3.96
CA GLU A 85 9.18 -9.11 -5.10
C GLU A 85 7.66 -9.12 -4.97
N GLU A 86 7.04 -10.29 -4.75
CA GLU A 86 5.59 -10.40 -4.56
C GLU A 86 5.06 -9.56 -3.37
N LEU A 87 5.86 -9.48 -2.30
CA LEU A 87 5.53 -8.63 -1.15
C LEU A 87 5.60 -7.14 -1.51
N ALA A 88 6.54 -6.76 -2.37
CA ALA A 88 6.65 -5.40 -2.88
C ALA A 88 5.47 -5.06 -3.79
N ASP A 89 4.99 -5.99 -4.63
CA ASP A 89 3.84 -5.77 -5.51
C ASP A 89 2.55 -5.53 -4.72
N VAL A 90 2.30 -6.33 -3.68
CA VAL A 90 1.19 -6.07 -2.73
C VAL A 90 1.30 -4.69 -2.09
N PHE A 91 2.52 -4.28 -1.71
CA PHE A 91 2.75 -2.96 -1.12
C PHE A 91 2.51 -1.83 -2.13
N ILE A 92 3.00 -1.96 -3.36
CA ILE A 92 2.80 -1.00 -4.45
C ILE A 92 1.30 -0.84 -4.75
N LEU A 93 0.54 -1.93 -4.83
CA LEU A 93 -0.91 -1.86 -4.98
C LEU A 93 -1.59 -1.17 -3.80
N THR A 94 -1.09 -1.36 -2.58
CA THR A 94 -1.60 -0.65 -1.40
C THR A 94 -1.40 0.86 -1.52
N LEU A 95 -0.22 1.32 -1.98
CA LEU A 95 0.02 2.74 -2.26
C LEU A 95 -0.87 3.24 -3.41
N GLY A 96 -1.05 2.43 -4.46
CA GLY A 96 -1.94 2.75 -5.56
C GLY A 96 -3.41 2.88 -5.13
N ASN A 97 -3.87 2.03 -4.21
CA ASN A 97 -5.20 2.14 -3.61
C ASN A 97 -5.34 3.42 -2.80
N ALA A 98 -4.29 3.86 -2.09
CA ALA A 98 -4.33 5.13 -1.37
C ALA A 98 -4.56 6.32 -2.32
N LEU A 99 -3.89 6.32 -3.47
CA LEU A 99 -4.10 7.32 -4.52
C LEU A 99 -5.53 7.27 -5.08
N ALA A 100 -6.07 6.09 -5.37
CA ALA A 100 -7.42 5.93 -5.90
C ALA A 100 -8.52 6.28 -4.89
N MET A 101 -8.25 6.11 -3.60
CA MET A 101 -9.16 6.47 -2.50
C MET A 101 -8.98 7.91 -2.01
N GLU A 102 -7.97 8.62 -2.52
CA GLU A 102 -7.60 9.97 -2.09
C GLU A 102 -7.32 10.07 -0.57
N VAL A 103 -6.60 9.09 -0.01
CA VAL A 103 -6.32 9.01 1.43
C VAL A 103 -4.85 9.26 1.76
N ASP A 104 -4.62 10.00 2.84
CA ASP A 104 -3.31 10.08 3.48
C ASP A 104 -3.02 8.78 4.25
N LEU A 105 -2.45 7.80 3.55
CA LEU A 105 -2.16 6.48 4.10
C LEU A 105 -1.12 6.51 5.21
N GLU A 106 -0.16 7.44 5.18
CA GLU A 106 0.85 7.57 6.23
C GLU A 106 0.22 8.07 7.54
N ALA A 107 -0.62 9.11 7.46
CA ALA A 107 -1.36 9.56 8.62
C ALA A 107 -2.32 8.47 9.15
N ALA A 108 -3.04 7.77 8.26
CA ALA A 108 -3.92 6.67 8.63
C ALA A 108 -3.15 5.52 9.30
N PHE A 109 -1.96 5.19 8.79
CA PHE A 109 -1.07 4.20 9.35
C PHE A 109 -0.66 4.56 10.78
N HIS A 110 -0.14 5.78 11.01
CA HIS A 110 0.28 6.21 12.34
C HIS A 110 -0.87 6.23 13.35
N GLN A 111 -2.02 6.79 12.95
CA GLN A 111 -3.22 6.77 13.79
C GLN A 111 -3.66 5.35 14.14
N LYS A 112 -3.56 4.41 13.20
CA LYS A 112 -3.90 3.01 13.44
C LYS A 112 -2.88 2.34 14.36
N MET A 113 -1.59 2.59 14.17
CA MET A 113 -0.51 2.04 14.99
C MET A 113 -0.60 2.54 16.44
N ASP A 114 -0.87 3.82 16.67
CA ASP A 114 -1.07 4.38 18.02
C ASP A 114 -2.16 3.62 18.80
N ARG A 115 -3.26 3.26 18.11
CA ARG A 115 -4.34 2.47 18.70
C ARG A 115 -3.93 1.01 18.91
N ILE A 116 -3.25 0.39 17.94
CA ILE A 116 -2.85 -1.02 18.02
C ILE A 116 -1.82 -1.24 19.14
N MET A 117 -0.89 -0.32 19.32
CA MET A 117 0.16 -0.41 20.35
C MET A 117 -0.37 -0.42 21.78
N GLN A 118 -1.59 0.06 22.00
CA GLN A 118 -2.25 0.06 23.31
C GLN A 118 -2.98 -1.28 23.60
N ARG A 119 -3.11 -2.17 22.62
CA ARG A 119 -3.89 -3.41 22.75
C ARG A 119 -3.07 -4.50 23.45
N LYS A 120 -3.77 -5.34 24.21
CA LYS A 120 -3.16 -6.52 24.83
C LYS A 120 -2.90 -7.61 23.77
N ALA A 121 -1.71 -8.20 23.80
CA ALA A 121 -1.39 -9.39 23.03
C ALA A 121 -2.17 -10.60 23.58
N ARG A 122 -2.78 -11.39 22.70
CA ARG A 122 -3.45 -12.65 23.03
C ARG A 122 -2.87 -13.79 22.20
N ARG A 123 -2.70 -14.98 22.78
CA ARG A 123 -2.23 -16.17 22.03
C ARG A 123 -3.43 -16.93 21.48
N GLY A 124 -3.51 -17.07 20.16
CA GLY A 124 -4.44 -17.94 19.44
C GLY A 124 -3.75 -19.19 18.86
N ASN A 125 -4.51 -20.00 18.12
CA ASN A 125 -4.04 -21.29 17.57
C ASN A 125 -2.88 -21.16 16.57
N LEU A 126 -2.82 -20.05 15.84
CA LEU A 126 -1.80 -19.80 14.81
C LEU A 126 -0.68 -18.85 15.27
N GLY A 127 -0.72 -18.36 16.52
CA GLY A 127 0.27 -17.41 17.03
C GLY A 127 -0.33 -16.32 17.91
N ILE A 128 0.42 -15.25 18.11
CA ILE A 128 -0.04 -14.08 18.87
C ILE A 128 -0.87 -13.18 17.96
N ARG A 129 -2.02 -12.73 18.45
CA ARG A 129 -2.91 -11.76 17.80
C ARG A 129 -3.10 -10.54 18.70
N VAL A 130 -3.09 -9.36 18.09
CA VAL A 130 -3.36 -8.08 18.75
C VAL A 130 -4.76 -7.61 18.33
N THR A 131 -5.74 -7.64 19.25
CA THR A 131 -7.17 -7.43 18.92
C THR A 131 -7.89 -6.60 19.98
N GLU A 132 -8.91 -5.82 19.56
CA GLU A 132 -9.84 -5.09 20.43
C GLU A 132 -10.98 -5.96 20.96
N TYR A 133 -11.38 -7.01 20.22
CA TYR A 133 -12.48 -7.89 20.63
C TYR A 133 -12.16 -8.58 21.97
N THR A 134 -13.00 -8.32 22.97
CA THR A 134 -13.13 -9.15 24.16
C THR A 134 -13.91 -10.41 23.75
N ASP A 135 -13.43 -11.59 24.15
CA ASP A 135 -14.16 -12.85 23.98
C ASP A 135 -15.35 -12.93 24.96
N GLU A 136 -15.94 -11.79 25.35
CA GLU A 136 -17.13 -11.73 26.18
C GLU A 136 -18.35 -11.91 25.26
N PRO A 137 -19.20 -12.92 25.49
CA PRO A 137 -20.45 -13.04 24.76
C PRO A 137 -21.36 -11.84 25.10
N GLU A 138 -22.05 -11.30 24.09
CA GLU A 138 -23.24 -10.45 24.30
C GLU A 138 -24.33 -11.18 25.08
#